data_AF-A0A1G9PNY1-F1
#
_entry.id   AF-A0A1G9PNY1-F1
#
_cell.length_a   1.000
_cell.length_b   1.000
_cell.length_c   1.000
_cell.angle_alpha   90.00
_cell.angle_beta   90.00
_cell.angle_gamma   90.00
#
_symmetry.space_group_name_H-M   'P 1'
#
loop_
_entity.id
_entity.type
_entity.pdbx_description
1 polymer ?
#
loop_
_entity_poly.entity_id
_entity_poly.type
_entity_poly.pdbx_seq_one_letter_code
_entity_poly.pdbx_strand_id
1 'polypeptide(L)'
;MQVTANAPTVVQAWVTLVVLALLFVVSLLVPRRHLPFIYFWRVTTFLGMGSSLAFLWFPTLFQVQVSDYFNSLMQINGILLWIMPVLHAALLYIFPLGMLQKLLATLVAVAFVVVSAPFHVGTLVWIVHETNTLVLLPIYLLATFLPPVLAQLGIYSYFVSKASVSERRSVARAARAAARTVAKA
;
A
#
# COMPACT_ATOMS: atom_id res chain seq x y z
N MET A 1 6.87 21.31 -4.77
CA MET A 1 5.58 21.87 -4.31
C MET A 1 5.82 22.36 -2.89
N GLN A 2 5.58 23.64 -2.59
CA GLN A 2 5.65 24.11 -1.20
C GLN A 2 4.38 23.64 -0.49
N VAL A 3 4.52 22.59 0.31
CA VAL A 3 3.48 22.08 1.19
C VAL A 3 3.79 22.61 2.59
N THR A 4 2.94 23.52 3.05
CA THR A 4 2.93 23.99 4.43
C THR A 4 1.92 23.17 5.22
N ALA A 5 2.28 22.83 6.46
CA ALA A 5 1.37 22.21 7.41
C ALA A 5 1.43 23.01 8.70
N ASN A 6 0.29 23.18 9.34
CA ASN A 6 0.23 23.90 10.60
C ASN A 6 0.94 23.09 11.69
N ALA A 7 1.86 23.74 12.41
CA ALA A 7 2.44 23.16 13.61
C ALA A 7 1.32 23.02 14.66
N PRO A 8 1.17 21.85 15.29
CA PRO A 8 0.14 21.64 16.29
C PRO A 8 0.41 22.51 17.52
N THR A 9 -0.67 22.94 18.19
CA THR A 9 -0.58 23.55 19.51
C THR A 9 -0.60 22.47 20.60
N VAL A 10 -0.09 22.79 21.79
CA VAL A 10 -0.12 21.88 22.95
C VAL A 10 -1.54 21.43 23.28
N VAL A 11 -2.51 22.33 23.18
CA VAL A 11 -3.94 22.03 23.39
C VAL A 11 -4.44 21.03 22.34
N GLN A 12 -4.13 21.25 21.06
CA GLN A 12 -4.50 20.32 19.99
C GLN A 12 -3.90 18.93 20.18
N ALA A 13 -2.66 18.84 20.66
CA ALA A 13 -2.04 17.54 20.94
C ALA A 13 -2.75 16.79 22.07
N TRP A 14 -3.11 17.46 23.17
CA TRP A 14 -3.90 16.85 24.24
C TRP A 14 -5.29 16.42 23.79
N VAL A 15 -6.00 17.28 23.05
CA VAL A 15 -7.33 16.94 22.50
C VAL A 15 -7.22 15.74 21.57
N THR A 16 -6.24 15.73 20.67
CA THR A 16 -6.00 14.62 19.74
C THR A 16 -5.70 13.33 20.50
N LEU A 17 -4.85 13.39 21.53
CA LEU A 17 -4.53 12.23 22.37
C LEU A 17 -5.79 11.65 23.04
N VAL A 18 -6.63 12.49 23.63
CA VAL A 18 -7.88 12.07 24.26
C VAL A 18 -8.84 11.45 23.24
N VAL A 19 -9.03 12.09 22.09
CA VAL A 19 -9.88 11.58 21.02
C VAL A 19 -9.38 10.22 20.52
N LEU A 20 -8.07 10.07 20.29
CA LEU A 20 -7.49 8.80 19.84
C LEU A 20 -7.58 7.71 20.90
N ALA A 21 -7.42 8.04 22.19
CA ALA A 21 -7.62 7.09 23.29
C ALA A 21 -9.08 6.61 23.35
N LEU A 22 -10.05 7.52 23.20
CA LEU A 22 -11.47 7.17 23.12
C LEU A 22 -11.75 6.27 21.91
N LEU A 23 -11.24 6.62 20.73
CA LEU A 23 -11.36 5.80 19.52
C LEU A 23 -10.73 4.41 19.71
N PHE A 24 -9.60 4.31 20.41
CA PHE A 24 -8.98 3.03 20.73
C PHE A 24 -9.88 2.18 21.63
N VAL A 25 -10.48 2.76 22.67
CA VAL A 25 -11.45 2.07 23.54
C VAL A 25 -12.69 1.63 22.75
N VAL A 26 -13.23 2.48 21.89
CA VAL A 26 -14.37 2.14 21.01
C VAL A 26 -14.02 0.97 20.09
N SER A 27 -12.76 0.86 19.63
CA SER A 27 -12.30 -0.28 18.82
C SER A 27 -12.37 -1.64 19.56
N LEU A 28 -12.49 -1.65 20.89
CA LEU A 28 -12.67 -2.86 21.69
C LEU A 28 -14.11 -3.37 21.65
N LEU A 29 -15.07 -2.49 21.34
CA LEU A 29 -16.51 -2.80 21.27
C LEU A 29 -16.92 -3.35 19.89
N VAL A 30 -16.04 -3.24 18.89
CA VAL A 30 -16.35 -3.68 17.52
C VAL A 30 -16.39 -5.22 17.44
N PRO A 31 -17.43 -5.82 16.82
CA PRO A 31 -17.54 -7.27 16.69
C PRO A 31 -16.37 -7.90 15.93
N ARG A 32 -15.92 -9.08 16.38
CA ARG A 32 -14.79 -9.84 15.80
C ARG A 32 -14.95 -10.25 14.33
N ARG A 33 -16.11 -10.03 13.70
CA ARG A 33 -16.28 -10.28 12.26
C ARG A 33 -15.44 -9.34 11.37
N HIS A 34 -14.93 -8.23 11.91
CA HIS A 34 -14.16 -7.23 11.17
C HIS A 34 -12.69 -7.13 11.64
N LEU A 35 -12.06 -8.25 12.00
CA LEU A 35 -10.69 -8.28 12.55
C LEU A 35 -9.67 -7.42 11.79
N PRO A 36 -9.53 -7.50 10.45
CA PRO A 36 -8.53 -6.70 9.73
C PRO A 36 -8.71 -5.20 9.96
N PHE A 37 -9.96 -4.74 9.94
CA PHE A 37 -10.30 -3.34 10.16
C PHE A 37 -10.06 -2.90 11.60
N ILE A 38 -10.37 -3.76 12.59
CA ILE A 38 -10.10 -3.49 14.00
C ILE A 38 -8.59 -3.31 14.23
N TYR A 39 -7.75 -4.17 13.65
CA TYR A 39 -6.30 -4.04 13.79
C TYR A 39 -5.77 -2.78 13.10
N PHE A 40 -6.26 -2.46 11.90
CA PHE A 40 -5.90 -1.22 11.22
C PHE A 40 -6.27 0.02 12.04
N TRP A 41 -7.49 0.06 12.58
CA TRP A 41 -7.93 1.12 13.49
C TRP A 41 -7.02 1.22 14.72
N ARG A 42 -6.73 0.11 15.38
CA ARG A 42 -5.89 0.11 16.58
C ARG A 42 -4.47 0.57 16.30
N VAL A 43 -3.89 0.16 15.18
CA VAL A 43 -2.55 0.59 14.80
C VAL A 43 -2.55 2.07 14.45
N THR A 44 -3.50 2.56 13.65
CA THR A 44 -3.60 3.99 13.31
C THR A 44 -3.78 4.87 14.54
N THR A 45 -4.68 4.48 15.45
CA THR A 45 -4.89 5.20 16.72
C THR A 45 -3.66 5.14 17.62
N PHE A 46 -3.00 3.99 17.74
CA PHE A 46 -1.78 3.85 18.53
C PHE A 46 -0.63 4.72 17.99
N LEU A 47 -0.43 4.74 16.67
CA LEU A 47 0.57 5.60 16.05
C LEU A 47 0.24 7.09 16.21
N GLY A 48 -1.03 7.47 16.12
CA GLY A 48 -1.45 8.85 16.33
C GLY A 48 -1.26 9.29 17.80
N MET A 49 -1.53 8.40 18.76
CA MET A 49 -1.24 8.66 20.17
C MET A 49 0.26 8.81 20.37
N GLY A 50 1.07 7.91 19.81
CA GLY A 50 2.53 8.00 19.83
C GLY A 50 3.05 9.31 19.24
N SER A 51 2.45 9.80 18.15
CA SER A 51 2.79 11.09 17.56
C SER A 51 2.43 12.26 18.47
N SER A 52 1.24 12.23 19.08
CA SER A 52 0.78 13.27 20.00
C SER A 52 1.66 13.33 21.26
N LEU A 53 2.03 12.18 21.82
CA LEU A 53 2.99 12.08 22.92
C LEU A 53 4.39 12.56 22.48
N ALA A 54 4.88 12.13 21.32
CA ALA A 54 6.17 12.59 20.83
C ALA A 54 6.22 14.12 20.70
N PHE A 55 5.14 14.76 20.24
CA PHE A 55 5.06 16.21 20.17
C PHE A 55 5.09 16.88 21.55
N LEU A 56 4.34 16.35 22.52
CA LEU A 56 4.27 16.92 23.87
C LEU A 56 5.63 16.88 24.60
N TRP A 57 6.43 15.84 24.39
CA TRP A 57 7.75 15.70 25.03
C TRP A 57 8.91 16.26 24.18
N PHE A 58 8.79 16.21 22.85
CA PHE A 58 9.84 16.59 21.91
C PHE A 58 9.28 17.46 20.77
N PRO A 59 8.80 18.68 21.07
CA PRO A 59 8.14 19.54 20.08
C PRO A 59 9.07 19.95 18.92
N THR A 60 10.38 19.96 19.14
CA THR A 60 11.39 20.26 18.11
C THR A 60 11.41 19.23 16.99
N LEU A 61 11.00 17.98 17.24
CA LEU A 61 10.91 16.93 16.21
C LEU A 61 9.82 17.20 15.16
N PHE A 62 8.93 18.17 15.42
CA PHE A 62 7.80 18.48 14.54
C PHE A 62 8.04 19.72 13.66
N GLN A 63 9.25 20.30 13.71
CA GLN A 63 9.71 21.37 12.81
C GLN A 63 10.21 20.85 11.46
N VAL A 64 9.76 19.67 11.04
CA VAL A 64 10.18 19.03 9.78
C VAL A 64 9.59 19.77 8.58
N GLN A 65 10.40 19.97 7.54
CA GLN A 65 9.92 20.45 6.26
C GLN A 65 9.03 19.40 5.59
N VAL A 66 7.72 19.55 5.73
CA VAL A 66 6.70 18.65 5.15
C VAL A 66 6.85 18.53 3.63
N SER A 67 7.32 19.59 2.98
CA SER A 67 7.63 19.60 1.55
C SER A 67 8.68 18.56 1.16
N ASP A 68 9.73 18.40 1.96
CA ASP A 68 10.81 17.46 1.67
C ASP A 68 10.30 16.01 1.75
N TYR A 69 9.49 15.71 2.76
CA TYR A 69 8.85 14.40 2.89
C TYR A 69 8.04 14.02 1.64
N PHE A 70 7.16 14.90 1.15
CA PHE A 70 6.34 14.60 -0.02
C PHE A 70 7.12 14.62 -1.33
N ASN A 71 8.16 15.45 -1.44
CA ASN A 71 9.09 15.40 -2.57
C ASN A 71 9.83 14.07 -2.62
N SER A 72 10.36 13.60 -1.47
CA SER A 72 11.00 12.28 -1.37
C SER A 72 10.02 11.16 -1.69
N LEU A 73 8.77 11.23 -1.22
CA LEU A 73 7.75 10.25 -1.57
C LEU A 73 7.45 10.22 -3.07
N MET A 74 7.38 11.39 -3.72
CA MET A 74 7.21 11.45 -5.18
C MET A 74 8.42 10.86 -5.92
N GLN A 75 9.65 11.15 -5.47
CA GLN A 75 10.88 10.57 -6.03
C GLN A 75 10.90 9.04 -5.88
N ILE A 76 10.52 8.51 -4.72
CA ILE A 76 10.40 7.07 -4.46
C ILE A 76 9.42 6.43 -5.45
N ASN A 77 8.25 7.05 -5.68
CA ASN A 77 7.30 6.55 -6.68
C ASN A 77 7.86 6.62 -8.11
N GLY A 78 8.65 7.65 -8.42
CA GLY A 78 9.38 7.74 -9.68
C GLY A 78 10.39 6.61 -9.86
N ILE A 79 11.17 6.30 -8.82
CA ILE A 79 12.09 5.15 -8.82
C ILE A 79 11.32 3.84 -8.98
N LEU A 80 10.16 3.71 -8.30
CA LEU A 80 9.30 2.54 -8.39
C LEU A 80 8.85 2.29 -9.84
N LEU A 81 8.49 3.34 -10.57
CA LEU A 81 8.10 3.24 -11.98
C LEU A 81 9.21 2.64 -12.86
N TRP A 82 10.48 3.01 -12.59
CA TRP A 82 11.63 2.48 -13.33
C TRP A 82 12.03 1.07 -12.93
N ILE A 83 11.92 0.72 -11.65
CA ILE A 83 12.31 -0.61 -11.16
C ILE A 83 11.23 -1.66 -11.40
N MET A 84 9.96 -1.27 -11.53
CA MET A 84 8.82 -2.18 -11.71
C MET A 84 9.00 -3.15 -12.89
N PRO A 85 9.38 -2.71 -14.10
CA PRO A 85 9.63 -3.63 -15.21
C PRO A 85 10.70 -4.68 -14.92
N VAL A 86 11.79 -4.29 -14.26
CA VAL A 86 12.88 -5.19 -13.88
C VAL A 86 12.41 -6.20 -12.83
N LEU A 87 11.68 -5.72 -11.82
CA LEU A 87 11.12 -6.55 -10.76
C LEU A 87 10.12 -7.57 -11.32
N HIS A 88 9.22 -7.15 -12.21
CA HIS A 88 8.31 -8.05 -12.89
C HIS A 88 9.01 -9.02 -13.84
N ALA A 89 10.07 -8.60 -14.54
CA ALA A 89 10.86 -9.51 -15.34
C ALA A 89 11.47 -10.60 -14.46
N ALA A 90 12.10 -10.25 -13.33
CA ALA A 90 12.66 -11.22 -12.39
C ALA A 90 11.60 -12.16 -11.80
N LEU A 91 10.45 -11.63 -11.37
CA LEU A 91 9.42 -12.40 -10.68
C LEU A 91 8.55 -13.25 -11.62
N LEU A 92 8.11 -12.69 -12.76
CA LEU A 92 7.20 -13.38 -13.68
C LEU A 92 7.94 -14.34 -14.61
N TYR A 93 9.25 -14.18 -14.81
CA TYR A 93 10.01 -15.07 -15.68
C TYR A 93 9.99 -16.53 -15.19
N ILE A 94 10.01 -16.72 -13.87
CA ILE A 94 9.98 -18.03 -13.20
C ILE A 94 8.67 -18.79 -13.49
N PHE A 95 7.56 -18.09 -13.77
CA PHE A 95 6.26 -18.71 -14.00
C PHE A 95 6.03 -19.09 -15.47
N PRO A 96 5.31 -20.20 -15.72
CA PRO A 96 4.96 -20.68 -17.07
C PRO A 96 3.82 -19.84 -17.70
N LEU A 97 3.93 -18.52 -17.62
CA LEU A 97 3.01 -17.56 -18.24
C LEU A 97 3.42 -17.31 -19.70
N GLY A 98 2.44 -17.10 -20.57
CA GLY A 98 2.71 -16.66 -21.94
C GLY A 98 3.34 -15.26 -21.95
N MET A 99 4.18 -14.96 -22.95
CA MET A 99 4.88 -13.67 -23.06
C MET A 99 3.92 -12.47 -23.01
N LEU A 100 2.77 -12.59 -23.68
CA LEU A 100 1.73 -11.55 -23.65
C LEU A 100 1.19 -11.29 -22.23
N GLN A 101 1.03 -12.32 -21.41
CA GLN A 101 0.54 -12.17 -20.04
C GLN A 101 1.59 -11.50 -19.15
N LYS A 102 2.87 -11.84 -19.33
CA LYS A 102 3.99 -11.19 -18.64
C LYS A 102 4.05 -9.70 -18.99
N LEU A 103 3.92 -9.37 -20.27
CA LEU A 103 3.91 -7.98 -20.76
C LEU A 103 2.71 -7.21 -20.21
N LEU A 104 1.50 -7.79 -20.28
CA LEU A 104 0.29 -7.16 -19.73
C LEU A 104 0.39 -6.93 -18.21
N ALA A 105 0.96 -7.87 -17.47
CA ALA A 105 1.17 -7.70 -16.03
C ALA A 105 2.06 -6.50 -15.71
N THR A 106 3.17 -6.34 -16.44
CA THR A 106 4.06 -5.19 -16.33
C THR A 106 3.38 -3.90 -16.75
N LEU A 107 2.66 -3.88 -17.86
CA LEU A 107 1.93 -2.69 -18.30
C LEU A 107 0.89 -2.24 -17.28
N VAL A 108 0.11 -3.18 -16.73
CA VAL A 108 -0.90 -2.88 -15.70
C VAL A 108 -0.25 -2.35 -14.43
N ALA A 109 0.85 -2.95 -13.97
CA ALA A 109 1.61 -2.46 -12.82
C ALA A 109 2.16 -1.05 -13.01
N VAL A 110 2.76 -0.78 -14.17
CA VAL A 110 3.29 0.56 -14.50
C VAL A 110 2.16 1.58 -14.63
N ALA A 111 1.09 1.24 -15.34
CA ALA A 111 -0.09 2.11 -15.47
C ALA A 111 -0.71 2.43 -14.10
N PHE A 112 -0.78 1.43 -13.21
CA PHE A 112 -1.21 1.65 -11.83
C PHE A 112 -0.30 2.69 -11.14
N VAL A 113 1.03 2.53 -11.15
CA VAL A 113 1.94 3.50 -10.50
C VAL A 113 1.78 4.90 -11.08
N VAL A 114 1.73 5.04 -12.41
CA VAL A 114 1.58 6.33 -13.09
C VAL A 114 0.32 7.07 -12.63
N VAL A 115 -0.80 6.36 -12.52
CA VAL A 115 -2.07 6.96 -12.10
C VAL A 115 -2.11 7.13 -10.59
N SER A 116 -1.79 6.09 -9.83
CA SER A 116 -1.96 6.07 -8.37
C SER A 116 -0.99 6.98 -7.66
N ALA A 117 0.26 7.13 -8.12
CA ALA A 117 1.27 7.91 -7.42
C ALA A 117 0.86 9.38 -7.19
N PRO A 118 0.45 10.16 -8.22
CA PRO A 118 0.04 11.55 -8.00
C PRO A 118 -1.20 11.66 -7.12
N PHE A 119 -2.20 10.78 -7.29
CA PHE A 119 -3.40 10.77 -6.44
C PHE A 119 -3.07 10.39 -5.00
N HIS A 120 -2.20 9.40 -4.79
CA HIS A 120 -1.78 8.95 -3.48
C HIS A 120 -1.04 10.06 -2.74
N VAL A 121 0.00 10.63 -3.35
CA VAL A 121 0.75 11.74 -2.75
C VAL A 121 -0.17 12.94 -2.53
N GLY A 122 -1.00 13.31 -3.51
CA GLY A 122 -1.94 14.42 -3.40
C GLY A 122 -2.95 14.23 -2.25
N THR A 123 -3.46 13.01 -2.06
CA THR A 123 -4.38 12.70 -0.94
C THR A 123 -3.67 12.87 0.40
N LEU A 124 -2.43 12.39 0.53
CA LEU A 124 -1.68 12.53 1.78
C LEU A 124 -1.31 13.99 2.07
N VAL A 125 -0.94 14.75 1.05
CA VAL A 125 -0.70 16.19 1.15
C VAL A 125 -1.97 16.89 1.64
N TRP A 126 -3.12 16.58 1.04
CA TRP A 126 -4.40 17.15 1.43
C TRP A 126 -4.76 16.81 2.89
N ILE A 127 -4.58 15.56 3.32
CA ILE A 127 -4.83 15.16 4.72
C ILE A 127 -3.95 15.97 5.68
N VAL A 128 -2.65 16.10 5.40
CA VAL A 128 -1.73 16.83 6.27
C VAL A 128 -2.05 18.33 6.29
N HIS A 129 -2.48 18.89 5.15
CA HIS A 129 -2.88 20.29 5.04
C HIS A 129 -4.14 20.60 5.87
N GLU A 130 -5.17 19.75 5.81
CA GLU A 130 -6.43 19.95 6.54
C GLU A 130 -6.35 19.61 8.03
N THR A 131 -5.32 18.86 8.45
CA THR A 131 -5.13 18.45 9.84
C THR A 131 -3.95 19.19 10.48
N ASN A 132 -2.88 18.47 10.80
CA ASN A 132 -1.64 19.00 11.35
C ASN A 132 -0.53 17.94 11.21
N THR A 133 0.68 18.30 11.65
CA THR A 133 1.84 17.40 11.57
C THR A 133 1.77 16.18 12.51
N LEU A 134 0.78 16.06 13.41
CA LEU A 134 0.59 14.85 14.25
C LEU A 134 0.15 13.63 13.42
N VAL A 135 -0.43 13.86 12.25
CA VAL A 135 -0.85 12.78 11.34
C VAL A 135 0.33 12.21 10.54
N LEU A 136 1.49 12.89 10.57
CA LEU A 136 2.64 12.54 9.74
C LEU A 136 3.24 11.18 10.13
N LEU A 137 3.29 10.81 11.41
CA LEU A 137 3.83 9.51 11.84
C LEU A 137 2.94 8.32 11.39
N PRO A 138 1.61 8.35 11.61
CA PRO A 138 0.71 7.36 11.00
C PRO A 138 0.87 7.26 9.47
N ILE A 139 0.93 8.40 8.78
CA ILE A 139 1.13 8.44 7.33
C ILE A 139 2.47 7.81 6.93
N TYR A 140 3.54 8.16 7.63
CA TYR A 140 4.88 7.68 7.34
C TYR A 140 4.96 6.15 7.41
N LEU A 141 4.37 5.54 8.44
CA LEU A 141 4.44 4.10 8.66
C LEU A 141 3.42 3.31 7.84
N LEU A 142 2.22 3.85 7.62
CA LEU A 142 1.11 3.09 7.04
C LEU A 142 0.79 3.46 5.60
N ALA A 143 1.09 4.69 5.17
CA ALA A 143 0.65 5.18 3.87
C ALA A 143 1.80 5.34 2.88
N THR A 144 3.05 5.55 3.32
CA THR A 144 4.20 5.76 2.41
C THR A 144 4.38 4.64 1.37
N PHE A 145 4.52 3.39 1.85
CA PHE A 145 4.88 2.24 0.99
C PHE A 145 3.84 1.14 0.96
N LEU A 146 3.08 0.98 2.04
CA LEU A 146 2.20 -0.17 2.21
C LEU A 146 1.07 -0.22 1.15
N PRO A 147 0.38 0.88 0.79
CA PRO A 147 -0.65 0.84 -0.24
C PRO A 147 -0.09 0.49 -1.64
N PRO A 148 0.99 1.14 -2.14
CA PRO A 148 1.61 0.73 -3.40
C PRO A 148 2.05 -0.73 -3.42
N VAL A 149 2.69 -1.22 -2.34
CA VAL A 149 3.16 -2.61 -2.26
C VAL A 149 1.99 -3.60 -2.28
N LEU A 150 0.94 -3.36 -1.50
CA LEU A 150 -0.24 -4.24 -1.49
C LEU A 150 -0.93 -4.28 -2.85
N ALA A 151 -1.03 -3.14 -3.54
CA ALA A 151 -1.59 -3.09 -4.89
C ALA A 151 -0.75 -3.89 -5.89
N GLN A 152 0.59 -3.76 -5.83
CA GLN A 152 1.48 -4.52 -6.70
C GLN A 152 1.42 -6.03 -6.42
N LEU A 153 1.35 -6.43 -5.14
CA LEU A 153 1.12 -7.83 -4.76
C LEU A 153 -0.23 -8.35 -5.28
N GLY A 154 -1.27 -7.52 -5.26
CA GLY A 154 -2.58 -7.84 -5.84
C GLY A 154 -2.51 -8.07 -7.35
N ILE A 155 -1.86 -7.16 -8.08
CA ILE A 155 -1.67 -7.28 -9.54
C ILE A 155 -0.86 -8.55 -9.85
N TYR A 156 0.28 -8.73 -9.18
CA TYR A 156 1.14 -9.89 -9.34
C TYR A 156 0.40 -11.21 -9.08
N SER A 157 -0.27 -11.33 -7.93
CA SER A 157 -1.01 -12.55 -7.53
C SER A 157 -2.14 -12.88 -8.51
N TYR A 158 -2.83 -11.88 -9.05
CA TYR A 158 -3.84 -12.08 -10.08
C TYR A 158 -3.27 -12.74 -11.34
N PHE A 159 -2.14 -12.26 -11.87
CA PHE A 159 -1.53 -12.85 -13.06
C PHE A 159 -0.95 -14.25 -12.78
N VAL A 160 -0.32 -14.47 -11.63
CA VAL A 160 0.16 -15.80 -11.22
C VAL A 160 -1.00 -16.80 -11.08
N SER A 161 -2.16 -16.39 -10.56
CA SER A 161 -3.33 -17.27 -10.45
C SER A 161 -3.75 -17.85 -11.81
N LYS A 162 -3.59 -17.09 -12.90
CA LYS A 162 -3.89 -17.55 -14.26
C LYS A 162 -2.91 -18.59 -14.78
N ALA A 163 -1.63 -18.53 -14.37
CA ALA A 163 -0.63 -19.54 -14.72
C ALA A 163 -1.06 -20.94 -14.23
N SER A 164 -1.54 -21.01 -12.98
CA SER A 164 -2.00 -22.27 -12.36
C SER A 164 -3.19 -22.89 -13.11
N VAL A 165 -4.01 -22.07 -13.78
CA VAL A 165 -5.16 -22.52 -14.55
C VAL A 165 -4.73 -22.99 -15.93
N SER A 166 -3.79 -22.30 -16.58
CA SER A 166 -3.26 -22.74 -17.88
C SER A 166 -2.54 -24.08 -17.78
N GLU A 167 -1.77 -24.30 -16.72
CA GLU A 167 -1.05 -25.57 -16.48
C GLU A 167 -2.01 -26.74 -16.25
N ARG A 168 -3.05 -26.55 -15.42
CA ARG A 168 -4.09 -27.58 -15.23
C ARG A 168 -4.81 -27.93 -16.54
N ARG A 169 -5.06 -26.93 -17.39
CA ARG A 169 -5.70 -27.14 -18.70
C ARG A 169 -4.77 -27.85 -19.69
N SER A 170 -3.46 -27.57 -19.68
CA SER A 170 -2.52 -28.26 -20.58
C SER A 170 -2.38 -29.74 -20.20
N VAL A 171 -2.24 -30.05 -18.91
CA VAL A 171 -2.19 -31.43 -18.40
C VAL A 171 -3.48 -32.20 -18.74
N ALA A 172 -4.66 -31.60 -18.50
CA ALA A 172 -5.93 -32.23 -18.83
C ALA A 172 -6.11 -32.48 -20.34
N ARG A 173 -5.63 -31.57 -21.20
CA ARG A 173 -5.64 -31.75 -22.65
C ARG A 173 -4.70 -32.88 -23.09
N ALA A 174 -3.51 -32.95 -22.51
CA ALA A 174 -2.55 -34.02 -22.78
C ALA A 174 -3.11 -35.39 -22.38
N ALA A 175 -3.73 -35.50 -21.20
CA ALA A 175 -4.38 -36.73 -20.74
C ALA A 175 -5.53 -37.17 -21.67
N ARG A 176 -6.37 -36.24 -22.13
CA ARG A 176 -7.45 -36.54 -23.10
C ARG A 176 -6.92 -36.98 -24.47
N ALA A 177 -5.82 -36.39 -24.93
CA ALA A 177 -5.18 -36.78 -26.18
C ALA A 177 -4.64 -38.21 -26.09
N ALA A 178 -3.94 -38.54 -25.00
CA ALA A 178 -3.43 -39.89 -24.74
C ALA A 178 -4.55 -40.94 -24.64
N ALA A 179 -5.67 -40.63 -23.97
CA ALA A 179 -6.81 -41.54 -23.90
C ALA A 179 -7.44 -41.81 -25.28
N ARG A 180 -7.48 -40.82 -26.17
CA ARG A 180 -7.99 -40.98 -27.55
C ARG A 180 -7.07 -41.81 -28.44
N THR A 181 -5.76 -41.76 -28.25
CA THR A 181 -4.83 -42.61 -29.00
C THR A 181 -4.91 -44.06 -28.54
N VAL A 182 -5.07 -44.32 -27.24
CA VAL A 182 -5.27 -45.69 -26.72
C VAL A 182 -6.59 -46.29 -27.20
N ALA A 183 -7.68 -45.51 -27.23
CA ALA A 183 -8.98 -46.00 -27.69
C ALA A 183 -9.06 -46.28 -29.22
N LYS A 184 -8.05 -45.88 -30.00
CA LYS A 184 -7.97 -46.13 -31.44
C LYS A 184 -7.03 -47.30 -31.80
N ALA A 185 -6.28 -47.83 -30.84
CA ALA A 185 -5.43 -49.01 -30.99
C ALA A 185 -6.21 -50.27 -30.58
#